data_AF-A0A182P148-F1
#
_entry.id   AF-A0A182P148-F1
#
_cell.length_a   1.000
_cell.length_b   1.000
_cell.length_c   1.000
_cell.angle_alpha   90.00
_cell.angle_beta   90.00
_cell.angle_gamma   90.00
#
_symmetry.space_group_name_H-M   'P 1'
#
loop_
_entity.id
_entity.type
_entity.pdbx_description
1 polymer ?
#
loop_
_entity_poly.entity_id
_entity_poly.type
_entity_poly.pdbx_seq_one_letter_code
_entity_poly.pdbx_strand_id
1 'polypeptide(L)'
;MGARISLLQDKTVSWVRRKSGESALQLLTVGKQTYSGDSRYQIEFQYPNNWRLKISRANKNDEGVYECQISTHPPKVIIYYLNVNAPEVAIVDEEGAVLYDKYYEVGSTIKLMCKIRHISMLRSVVYWIHNENVLNHDTTRGGIR
;
A
#
# COMPACT_ATOMS: atom_id res chain seq x y z
N MET A 1 4.73 -8.13 9.11
CA MET A 1 4.79 -7.73 10.54
C MET A 1 5.30 -8.91 11.33
N GLY A 2 6.26 -8.74 12.26
CA GLY A 2 6.92 -9.86 12.95
C GLY A 2 6.93 -9.72 14.46
N ALA A 3 6.49 -10.76 15.16
CA ALA A 3 6.47 -10.85 16.61
C ALA A 3 7.54 -11.84 17.08
N ARG A 4 8.50 -11.35 17.87
CA ARG A 4 9.53 -12.18 18.49
C ARG A 4 9.06 -12.56 19.89
N ILE A 5 8.73 -13.83 20.10
CA ILE A 5 8.10 -14.31 21.33
C ILE A 5 9.01 -15.36 21.97
N SER A 6 9.76 -14.98 23.00
CA SER A 6 10.51 -15.94 23.81
C SER A 6 9.58 -16.72 24.73
N LEU A 7 9.83 -18.03 24.90
CA LEU A 7 9.11 -18.91 25.83
C LEU A 7 7.62 -19.12 25.47
N LEU A 8 7.36 -19.60 24.27
CA LEU A 8 5.99 -19.92 23.84
C LEU A 8 5.40 -21.13 24.60
N GLN A 9 6.23 -22.11 24.99
CA GLN A 9 5.82 -23.35 25.66
C GLN A 9 4.57 -23.98 25.02
N ASP A 10 3.46 -24.04 25.76
CA ASP A 10 2.15 -24.59 25.40
C ASP A 10 1.18 -23.55 24.81
N LYS A 11 1.63 -22.30 24.66
CA LYS A 11 0.79 -21.18 24.22
C LYS A 11 0.76 -21.06 22.70
N THR A 12 -0.32 -20.50 22.20
CA THR A 12 -0.54 -20.26 20.77
C THR A 12 -0.47 -18.78 20.44
N VAL A 13 0.08 -18.49 19.26
CA VAL A 13 0.08 -17.13 18.67
C VAL A 13 -1.07 -17.04 17.68
N SER A 14 -1.92 -16.04 17.81
CA SER A 14 -2.95 -15.72 16.82
C SER A 14 -2.72 -14.35 16.22
N TRP A 15 -3.00 -14.22 14.92
CA TRP A 15 -3.05 -12.93 14.26
C TRP A 15 -4.49 -12.56 13.99
N VAL A 16 -4.87 -11.37 14.41
CA VAL A 16 -6.17 -10.78 14.14
C VAL A 16 -6.02 -9.43 13.47
N ARG A 17 -7.03 -9.04 12.71
CA ARG A 17 -7.08 -7.77 12.00
C ARG A 17 -8.34 -7.01 12.39
N ARG A 18 -8.19 -5.70 12.52
CA ARG A 18 -9.29 -4.74 12.59
C ARG A 18 -9.13 -3.78 11.41
N LYS A 19 -10.09 -3.82 10.48
CA LYS A 19 -10.08 -2.94 9.32
C LYS A 19 -10.39 -1.50 9.75
N SER A 20 -9.77 -0.53 9.08
CA SER A 20 -10.02 0.89 9.39
C SER A 20 -11.50 1.22 9.20
N GLY A 21 -12.12 1.83 10.21
CA GLY A 21 -13.56 2.14 10.23
C GLY A 21 -14.48 0.98 10.63
N GLU A 22 -13.97 -0.22 10.87
CA GLU A 22 -14.75 -1.37 11.34
C GLU A 22 -14.37 -1.73 12.80
N SER A 23 -15.37 -2.09 13.61
CA SER A 23 -15.15 -2.53 15.01
C SER A 23 -14.90 -4.04 15.12
N ALA A 24 -15.29 -4.82 14.11
CA ALA A 24 -15.19 -6.26 14.12
C ALA A 24 -13.73 -6.73 13.99
N LEU A 25 -13.33 -7.68 14.84
CA LEU A 25 -12.07 -8.39 14.72
C LEU A 25 -12.22 -9.57 13.75
N GLN A 26 -11.32 -9.66 12.79
CA GLN A 26 -11.22 -10.78 11.87
C GLN A 26 -10.02 -11.64 12.25
N LEU A 27 -10.25 -12.92 12.51
CA LEU A 27 -9.18 -13.88 12.76
C LEU A 27 -8.46 -14.21 11.45
N LEU A 28 -7.15 -13.96 11.41
CA LEU A 28 -6.34 -14.28 10.24
C LEU A 28 -5.71 -15.65 10.36
N THR A 29 -5.04 -15.92 11.48
CA THR A 29 -4.26 -17.16 11.67
C THR A 29 -4.25 -17.57 13.15
N VAL A 30 -4.10 -18.87 13.39
CA VAL A 30 -3.82 -19.44 14.73
C VAL A 30 -2.66 -20.42 14.60
N GLY A 31 -1.58 -20.15 15.33
CA GLY A 31 -0.31 -20.83 15.13
C GLY A 31 0.13 -20.73 13.68
N LYS A 32 0.36 -21.90 13.06
CA LYS A 32 0.78 -22.00 11.64
C LYS A 32 -0.40 -22.11 10.67
N GLN A 33 -1.63 -22.22 11.17
CA GLN A 33 -2.83 -22.42 10.35
C GLN A 33 -3.46 -21.06 10.00
N THR A 34 -3.88 -20.92 8.74
CA THR A 34 -4.56 -19.71 8.25
C THR A 34 -6.06 -19.93 8.25
N TYR A 35 -6.80 -19.01 8.86
CA TYR A 35 -8.27 -19.03 8.99
C TYR A 35 -8.96 -18.00 8.10
N SER A 36 -8.24 -16.96 7.67
CA SER A 36 -8.77 -16.00 6.71
C SER A 36 -9.07 -16.68 5.36
N GLY A 37 -10.16 -16.29 4.71
CA GLY A 37 -10.46 -16.70 3.33
C GLY A 37 -9.55 -16.05 2.28
N ASP A 38 -8.76 -15.03 2.64
CA ASP A 38 -7.83 -14.37 1.74
C ASP A 38 -6.47 -15.10 1.71
N SER A 39 -6.19 -15.75 0.58
CA SER A 39 -4.97 -16.51 0.29
C SER A 39 -3.67 -15.69 0.34
N ARG A 40 -3.75 -14.36 0.40
CA ARG A 40 -2.57 -13.48 0.50
C ARG A 40 -1.93 -13.49 1.87
N TYR A 41 -2.68 -13.85 2.92
CA TYR A 41 -2.18 -13.96 4.28
C TYR A 41 -1.42 -15.27 4.48
N GLN A 42 -0.18 -15.17 4.95
CA GLN A 42 0.68 -16.32 5.20
C GLN A 42 1.48 -16.12 6.49
N ILE A 43 1.75 -17.23 7.19
CA ILE A 43 2.67 -17.24 8.33
C ILE A 43 4.05 -17.70 7.88
N GLU A 44 5.01 -16.80 8.04
CA GLU A 44 6.42 -17.14 7.94
C GLU A 44 6.98 -17.27 9.36
N PHE A 45 7.29 -18.50 9.75
CA PHE A 45 7.96 -18.78 11.01
C PHE A 45 9.48 -18.84 10.78
N GLN A 46 10.24 -18.01 11.49
CA GLN A 46 11.69 -18.12 11.54
C GLN A 46 12.14 -18.56 12.93
N TYR A 47 12.82 -19.70 12.98
CA TYR A 47 13.43 -20.22 14.20
C TYR A 47 14.46 -19.20 14.76
N PRO A 48 14.57 -19.02 16.09
CA PRO A 48 13.89 -19.77 17.14
C PRO A 48 12.51 -19.29 17.58
N ASN A 49 12.04 -18.08 17.26
CA ASN A 49 10.85 -17.51 17.95
C ASN A 49 10.15 -16.37 17.18
N ASN A 50 10.31 -16.31 15.85
CA ASN A 50 9.81 -15.20 15.06
C ASN A 50 8.57 -15.62 14.28
N TRP A 51 7.41 -15.14 14.71
CA TRP A 51 6.13 -15.35 14.05
C TRP A 51 5.83 -14.14 13.18
N ARG A 52 5.92 -14.30 11.86
CA ARG A 52 5.73 -13.19 10.92
C ARG A 52 4.46 -13.40 10.10
N LEU A 53 3.54 -12.46 10.23
CA LEU A 53 2.42 -12.34 9.29
C LEU A 53 2.93 -11.62 8.03
N LYS A 54 2.82 -12.32 6.90
CA LYS A 54 3.10 -11.81 5.56
C LYS A 54 1.80 -11.61 4.81
N ILE A 55 1.71 -10.50 4.09
CA ILE A 55 0.62 -10.17 3.18
C ILE A 55 1.24 -10.00 1.81
N SER A 56 0.92 -10.89 0.88
CA SER A 56 1.43 -10.79 -0.50
C SER A 56 0.56 -9.85 -1.33
N ARG A 57 1.17 -8.96 -2.14
CA ARG A 57 0.46 -7.96 -2.95
C ARG A 57 -0.50 -7.12 -2.09
N ALA A 58 0.07 -6.40 -1.12
CA ALA A 58 -0.69 -5.51 -0.26
C ALA A 58 -1.28 -4.35 -1.06
N ASN A 59 -2.51 -3.97 -0.74
CA ASN A 59 -3.23 -2.86 -1.36
C ASN A 59 -3.83 -1.93 -0.29
N LYS A 60 -4.42 -0.81 -0.70
CA LYS A 60 -4.97 0.20 0.22
C LYS A 60 -6.04 -0.38 1.16
N ASN A 61 -6.82 -1.38 0.71
CA ASN A 61 -7.82 -2.03 1.55
C ASN A 61 -7.22 -2.89 2.65
N ASP A 62 -5.92 -3.17 2.67
CA ASP A 62 -5.23 -3.90 3.74
C ASP A 62 -4.87 -3.02 4.93
N GLU A 63 -5.01 -1.69 4.80
CA GLU A 63 -4.77 -0.77 5.89
C GLU A 63 -5.65 -1.06 7.10
N GLY A 64 -5.09 -0.77 8.27
CA GLY A 64 -5.76 -0.99 9.54
C GLY A 64 -4.81 -1.47 10.63
N VAL A 65 -5.43 -1.99 11.68
CA VAL A 65 -4.72 -2.46 12.88
C VAL A 65 -4.62 -3.98 12.83
N TYR A 66 -3.41 -4.49 13.01
CA TYR A 66 -3.13 -5.92 13.12
C TYR A 66 -2.62 -6.20 14.52
N GLU A 67 -3.12 -7.26 15.14
CA GLU A 67 -2.73 -7.64 16.48
C GLU A 67 -2.18 -9.05 16.47
N CYS A 68 -1.01 -9.22 17.07
CA CYS A 68 -0.46 -10.52 17.41
C CYS A 68 -0.83 -10.80 18.88
N GLN A 69 -1.69 -11.79 19.10
CA GLN A 69 -2.18 -12.16 20.42
C GLN A 69 -1.55 -13.47 20.86
N ILE A 70 -1.18 -13.55 22.14
CA ILE A 70 -0.62 -14.74 22.78
C ILE A 70 -1.65 -15.25 23.77
N SER A 71 -1.93 -16.56 23.75
CA SER A 71 -2.88 -17.24 24.65
C SER A 71 -2.39 -17.34 26.11
N THR A 72 -1.91 -16.23 26.67
CA THR A 72 -1.64 -16.07 28.11
C THR A 72 -2.91 -15.64 28.83
N HIS A 73 -2.92 -15.77 30.16
CA HIS A 73 -3.92 -15.14 31.01
C HIS A 73 -3.23 -14.12 31.95
N PRO A 74 -3.46 -12.81 31.79
CA PRO A 74 -4.27 -12.17 30.74
C PRO A 74 -3.59 -12.25 29.34
N PRO A 75 -4.34 -12.12 28.23
CA PRO A 75 -3.77 -12.18 26.88
C PRO A 75 -2.75 -11.06 26.66
N LYS A 76 -1.57 -11.42 26.16
CA LYS A 76 -0.56 -10.46 25.72
C LYS A 76 -0.78 -10.12 24.26
N VAL A 77 -0.78 -8.84 23.93
CA VAL A 77 -1.09 -8.35 22.58
C VAL A 77 0.02 -7.41 22.10
N ILE A 78 0.45 -7.59 20.86
CA ILE A 78 1.35 -6.69 20.14
C ILE A 78 0.57 -6.09 18.98
N ILE A 79 0.51 -4.76 18.91
CA ILE A 79 -0.30 -4.01 17.95
C ILE A 79 0.60 -3.45 16.84
N TYR A 80 0.17 -3.59 15.59
CA TYR A 80 0.80 -3.04 14.39
C TYR A 80 -0.20 -2.17 13.63
N TYR A 81 0.23 -0.98 13.25
CA TYR A 81 -0.52 -0.11 12.34
C TYR A 81 0.05 -0.27 10.94
N LEU A 82 -0.73 -0.85 10.03
CA LEU A 82 -0.33 -1.01 8.64
C LEU A 82 -0.88 0.15 7.82
N ASN A 83 0.02 0.94 7.25
CA ASN A 83 -0.29 1.97 6.27
C ASN A 83 0.34 1.58 4.92
N VAL A 84 -0.46 1.58 3.85
CA VAL A 84 -0.06 1.18 2.51
C VAL A 84 0.05 2.43 1.65
N ASN A 85 1.29 2.87 1.46
CA ASN A 85 1.62 3.97 0.56
C ASN A 85 1.66 3.45 -0.88
N ALA A 86 0.55 3.59 -1.60
CA ALA A 86 0.51 3.35 -3.04
C ALA A 86 0.93 4.62 -3.79
N PRO A 87 1.74 4.51 -4.86
CA PRO A 87 2.08 5.67 -5.67
C PRO A 87 0.82 6.22 -6.34
N GLU A 88 0.62 7.53 -6.23
CA GLU A 88 -0.48 8.25 -6.87
C GLU A 88 0.07 9.12 -7.98
N VAL A 89 -0.45 8.97 -9.19
CA VAL A 89 -0.09 9.76 -10.36
C VAL A 89 -1.31 10.54 -10.81
N ALA A 90 -1.19 11.85 -10.93
CA ALA A 90 -2.24 12.72 -11.44
C ALA A 90 -1.68 13.73 -12.43
N ILE A 91 -2.44 14.01 -13.49
CA ILE A 91 -2.22 15.18 -14.34
C ILE A 91 -2.95 16.34 -13.68
N VAL A 92 -2.25 17.46 -13.51
CA VAL A 92 -2.79 18.67 -12.89
C VAL A 92 -2.57 19.88 -13.79
N ASP A 93 -3.40 20.90 -13.64
CA ASP A 93 -3.21 22.20 -14.30
C ASP A 93 -2.20 23.09 -13.58
N GLU A 94 -2.05 24.33 -14.04
CA GLU A 94 -1.08 25.29 -13.51
C GLU A 94 -1.35 25.64 -12.05
N GLU A 95 -2.63 25.61 -11.65
CA GLU A 95 -3.11 25.85 -10.30
C GLU A 95 -3.00 24.60 -9.40
N GLY A 96 -2.64 23.45 -9.97
CA GLY A 96 -2.45 22.19 -9.27
C GLY A 96 -3.74 21.41 -9.01
N ALA A 97 -4.85 21.77 -9.67
CA ALA A 97 -6.10 21.02 -9.64
C ALA A 97 -6.02 19.80 -10.56
N VAL A 98 -6.65 18.68 -10.16
CA VAL A 98 -6.63 17.44 -10.94
C VAL A 98 -7.44 17.62 -12.22
N LEU A 99 -6.81 17.28 -13.34
CA LEU A 99 -7.36 17.46 -14.68
C LEU A 99 -7.84 16.12 -15.23
N TYR A 100 -9.13 16.06 -15.57
CA TYR A 100 -9.75 14.92 -16.26
C TYR A 100 -10.02 15.32 -17.71
N ASP A 101 -11.04 16.16 -17.93
CA ASP A 101 -11.37 16.75 -19.22
C ASP A 101 -11.25 18.28 -19.13
N LYS A 102 -10.46 18.90 -20.02
CA LYS A 102 -10.33 20.36 -20.11
C LYS A 102 -10.39 20.79 -21.56
N TYR A 103 -11.20 21.81 -21.83
CA TYR A 103 -11.41 22.37 -23.15
C TYR A 103 -10.55 23.61 -23.30
N TYR A 104 -9.88 23.74 -24.45
CA TYR A 104 -8.99 24.85 -24.74
C TYR A 104 -9.36 25.46 -26.08
N GLU A 105 -9.25 26.78 -26.16
CA GLU A 105 -9.45 27.52 -27.40
C GLU A 105 -8.31 27.24 -28.39
N VAL A 106 -8.65 27.21 -29.67
CA VAL A 106 -7.67 27.00 -30.75
C VAL A 106 -6.59 28.08 -30.69
N GLY A 107 -5.32 27.65 -30.71
CA GLY A 107 -4.16 28.53 -30.60
C GLY A 107 -3.70 28.81 -29.17
N SER A 108 -4.42 28.32 -28.15
CA SER A 108 -3.98 28.39 -26.76
C SER A 108 -2.79 27.47 -26.50
N THR A 109 -1.91 27.87 -25.58
CA THR A 109 -0.84 27.00 -25.08
C THR A 109 -1.36 26.19 -23.90
N ILE A 110 -1.20 24.87 -23.94
CA ILE A 110 -1.58 23.98 -22.85
C ILE A 110 -0.33 23.69 -22.02
N LYS A 111 -0.43 23.90 -20.71
CA LYS A 111 0.58 23.46 -19.75
C LYS A 111 -0.01 22.36 -18.87
N LEU A 112 0.61 21.19 -18.94
CA LEU A 112 0.27 20.05 -18.12
C LEU A 112 1.39 19.79 -17.13
N MET A 113 1.02 19.48 -15.88
CA MET A 113 1.97 19.09 -14.86
C MET A 113 1.64 17.68 -14.37
N CYS A 114 2.66 16.84 -14.27
CA CYS A 114 2.51 15.50 -13.68
C CYS A 114 2.88 15.59 -12.20
N LYS A 115 1.92 15.33 -11.32
CA LYS A 115 2.13 15.29 -9.87
C LYS A 115 2.13 13.85 -9.43
N ILE A 116 3.26 13.42 -8.86
CA ILE A 116 3.41 12.07 -8.34
C ILE A 116 3.62 12.13 -6.83
N ARG A 117 2.87 11.32 -6.08
CA ARG A 117 2.97 11.20 -4.62
C ARG A 117 3.30 9.76 -4.24
N HIS A 118 3.83 9.59 -3.02
CA HIS A 118 4.06 8.28 -2.40
C HIS A 118 4.96 7.32 -3.20
N ILE A 119 5.93 7.86 -3.96
CA ILE A 119 6.97 7.05 -4.61
C ILE A 119 8.01 6.61 -3.57
N SER A 120 8.33 5.31 -3.56
CA SER A 120 9.42 4.72 -2.78
C SER A 120 10.70 4.46 -3.58
N MET A 121 10.68 4.71 -4.90
CA MET A 121 11.83 4.52 -5.80
C MET A 121 12.76 5.73 -5.80
N LEU A 122 14.07 5.45 -5.77
CA LEU A 122 15.14 6.47 -5.83
C LEU A 122 15.32 7.10 -7.23
N ARG A 123 14.87 6.41 -8.29
CA ARG A 123 14.90 6.90 -9.68
C ARG A 123 13.57 6.62 -10.34
N SER A 124 12.89 7.66 -10.79
CA SER A 124 11.69 7.58 -11.61
C SER A 124 11.90 8.40 -12.88
N VAL A 125 11.43 7.88 -14.01
CA VAL A 125 11.36 8.61 -15.28
C VAL A 125 9.90 8.84 -15.60
N VAL A 126 9.56 10.06 -16.00
CA VAL A 126 8.20 10.45 -16.37
C VAL A 126 8.16 10.61 -17.89
N TYR A 127 7.18 9.97 -18.53
CA TYR A 127 6.92 10.11 -19.95
C TYR A 127 5.50 10.65 -20.15
N TRP A 128 5.35 11.58 -21.07
CA TRP A 128 4.04 12.02 -21.55
C TRP A 128 3.68 11.23 -22.79
N ILE A 129 2.46 10.71 -22.87
CA ILE A 129 1.96 9.92 -24.00
C ILE A 129 0.70 10.58 -24.53
N HIS A 130 0.64 10.77 -25.85
CA HIS A 130 -0.53 11.26 -26.55
C HIS A 130 -0.84 10.32 -27.73
N ASN A 131 -2.02 9.70 -27.72
CA ASN A 131 -2.46 8.74 -28.74
C ASN A 131 -1.36 7.71 -29.08
N GLU A 132 -0.84 7.00 -28.08
CA GLU A 132 0.24 6.01 -28.17
C GLU A 132 1.66 6.54 -28.48
N ASN A 133 1.82 7.85 -28.73
CA ASN A 133 3.12 8.43 -29.04
C ASN A 133 3.72 9.10 -27.80
N VAL A 134 4.98 8.76 -27.50
CA VAL A 134 5.75 9.44 -26.45
C VAL A 134 6.07 10.86 -26.92
N LEU A 135 5.64 11.85 -26.15
CA LEU A 135 5.95 13.25 -26.43
C LEU A 135 7.41 13.55 -26.03
N ASN A 136 8.14 14.21 -26.92
CA ASN A 136 9.51 14.64 -26.66
C ASN A 136 9.55 15.76 -25.61
N HIS A 137 10.56 15.73 -24.75
CA HIS A 137 10.88 16.77 -23.75
C HIS A 137 11.54 18.01 -24.40
N ASP A 138 11.08 18.41 -25.58
CA ASP A 138 11.67 19.52 -26.31
C ASP A 138 11.23 20.86 -25.68
N THR A 139 12.14 21.48 -24.93
CA THR A 139 11.93 22.79 -24.29
C THR A 139 12.08 23.94 -25.27
N THR A 140 12.56 23.69 -26.49
CA THR A 140 12.63 24.66 -27.57
C THR A 140 11.36 24.61 -28.39
N ARG A 141 10.37 25.43 -27.98
CA ARG A 141 9.08 25.76 -28.61
C ARG A 141 8.91 25.29 -30.07
N GLY A 142 8.78 23.98 -30.25
CA GLY A 142 8.51 23.32 -31.52
C GLY A 142 7.07 22.86 -31.45
N GLY A 143 6.16 23.67 -31.97
CA GLY A 143 4.74 23.35 -32.00
C GLY A 143 4.53 21.95 -32.58
N ILE A 144 3.81 21.11 -31.83
CA ILE A 144 3.29 19.84 -32.34
C ILE A 144 2.20 20.21 -33.35
N ARG A 145 2.37 19.80 -34.61
CA ARG A 145 1.37 19.93 -35.68
C ARG A 145 0.49 18.70 -35.73
#